data_AF-A0AA43F5C4-F1
#
_entry.id   AF-A0AA43F5C4-F1
#
_cell.length_a   1.000
_cell.length_b   1.000
_cell.length_c   1.000
_cell.angle_alpha   90.00
_cell.angle_beta   90.00
_cell.angle_gamma   90.00
#
_symmetry.space_group_name_H-M   'P 1'
#
loop_
_entity.id
_entity.type
_entity.pdbx_description
1 polymer ?
#
loop_
_entity_poly.entity_id
_entity_poly.type
_entity_poly.pdbx_seq_one_letter_code
_entity_poly.pdbx_strand_id
1 'polypeptide(L)'
;MPQDQQVGPDDAHLVARSLKQDHEAFGQLIERHASTIVSLAYRMVGNRAEAEDLAQEAFLTAFKALSTFRSDSKFSTWLYRIGVNKCKDWLRAKRPGKGPADLDVDEALDTHVAEMRTPERLLSQQQVAQELEQAIQRLPPLYREAFVLKHVEGCSYEEMQAVLGVSSDTLKMRVYKGRLQLSRELAALDPTQ
;
A
#
# COMPACT_ATOMS: atom_id res chain seq x y z
N MET A 1 41.27 6.07 -8.62
CA MET A 1 40.58 5.90 -7.33
C MET A 1 39.09 5.83 -7.61
N PRO A 2 38.40 4.72 -7.34
CA PRO A 2 36.95 4.76 -7.12
C PRO A 2 36.67 5.69 -5.95
N GLN A 3 35.58 6.44 -5.99
CA GLN A 3 35.11 7.18 -4.82
C GLN A 3 34.30 6.22 -3.95
N ASP A 4 34.60 6.14 -2.66
CA ASP A 4 33.78 5.37 -1.71
C ASP A 4 32.40 6.00 -1.61
N GLN A 5 31.45 5.47 -2.38
CA GLN A 5 30.07 5.89 -2.39
C GLN A 5 29.44 5.46 -1.07
N GLN A 6 29.45 6.37 -0.09
CA GLN A 6 28.97 6.11 1.27
C GLN A 6 27.54 5.57 1.24
N VAL A 7 27.41 4.26 1.46
CA VAL A 7 26.13 3.61 1.69
C VAL A 7 25.63 4.10 3.05
N GLY A 8 24.68 5.04 3.02
CA GLY A 8 23.99 5.49 4.22
C GLY A 8 23.38 4.30 4.98
N PRO A 9 23.33 4.35 6.32
CA PRO A 9 23.05 3.19 7.16
C PRO A 9 21.78 2.45 6.72
N ASP A 10 21.85 1.12 6.71
CA ASP A 10 20.67 0.30 6.46
C ASP A 10 19.67 0.37 7.62
N ASP A 11 18.45 -0.08 7.38
CA ASP A 11 17.39 -0.04 8.38
C ASP A 11 17.73 -0.89 9.62
N ALA A 12 18.51 -1.96 9.49
CA ALA A 12 18.89 -2.81 10.61
C ALA A 12 19.89 -2.09 11.54
N HIS A 13 20.84 -1.35 10.97
CA HIS A 13 21.76 -0.49 11.73
C HIS A 13 21.00 0.63 12.46
N LEU A 14 20.07 1.30 11.78
CA LEU A 14 19.26 2.36 12.40
C LEU A 14 18.37 1.81 13.52
N VAL A 15 17.67 0.69 13.29
CA VAL A 15 16.90 -0.01 14.34
C VAL A 15 17.80 -0.38 15.53
N ALA A 16 19.00 -0.93 15.28
CA ALA A 16 19.94 -1.32 16.35
C ALA A 16 20.51 -0.12 17.13
N ARG A 17 20.53 1.08 16.55
CA ARG A 17 20.78 2.34 17.27
C ARG A 17 19.53 2.76 18.06
N SER A 18 18.36 2.83 17.44
CA SER A 18 17.12 3.28 18.09
C SER A 18 16.70 2.45 19.30
N LEU A 19 16.94 1.13 19.27
CA LEU A 19 16.74 0.25 20.42
C LEU A 19 17.59 0.66 21.66
N LYS A 20 18.73 1.34 21.44
CA LYS A 20 19.60 1.92 22.48
C LYS A 20 19.19 3.35 22.87
N GLN A 21 17.93 3.74 22.62
CA GLN A 21 17.38 5.08 22.85
C GLN A 21 17.96 6.18 21.94
N ASP A 22 18.52 5.81 20.79
CA ASP A 22 18.95 6.77 19.76
C ASP A 22 17.74 7.29 18.96
N HIS A 23 17.21 8.44 19.41
CA HIS A 23 16.08 9.09 18.77
C HIS A 23 16.41 9.66 17.38
N GLU A 24 17.66 10.04 17.12
CA GLU A 24 18.10 10.54 15.80
C GLU A 24 18.06 9.42 14.76
N ALA A 25 18.55 8.23 15.11
CA ALA A 25 18.45 7.05 14.25
C ALA A 25 17.00 6.65 13.96
N PHE A 26 16.06 6.95 14.86
CA PHE A 26 14.64 6.72 14.59
C PHE A 26 14.06 7.82 13.68
N GLY A 27 14.51 9.07 13.82
CA GLY A 27 14.21 10.14 12.87
C GLY A 27 14.59 9.76 11.44
N GLN A 28 15.79 9.22 11.25
CA GLN A 28 16.26 8.74 9.93
C GLN A 28 15.40 7.58 9.38
N LEU A 29 14.85 6.70 10.24
CA LEU A 29 13.86 5.69 9.82
C LEU A 29 12.52 6.31 9.43
N ILE A 30 12.05 7.36 10.11
CA ILE A 30 10.84 8.10 9.70
C ILE A 30 11.09 8.75 8.34
N GLU A 31 12.17 9.53 8.18
CA GLU A 31 12.51 10.23 6.93
C GLU A 31 12.58 9.30 5.73
N ARG A 32 13.25 8.14 5.88
CA ARG A 32 13.38 7.12 4.81
C ARG A 32 12.03 6.54 4.36
N HIS A 33 11.10 6.33 5.31
CA HIS A 33 9.86 5.57 5.05
C HIS A 33 8.60 6.44 4.96
N ALA A 34 8.66 7.72 5.35
CA ALA A 34 7.48 8.60 5.45
C ALA A 34 6.70 8.72 4.15
N SER A 35 7.38 9.01 3.03
CA SER A 35 6.74 9.11 1.71
C SER A 35 6.01 7.81 1.33
N THR A 36 6.61 6.66 1.61
CA THR A 36 6.06 5.33 1.32
C THR A 36 4.84 5.02 2.17
N ILE A 37 4.90 5.24 3.49
CA ILE A 37 3.76 4.99 4.40
C ILE A 37 2.59 5.93 4.13
N VAL A 38 2.85 7.21 3.84
CA VAL A 38 1.80 8.17 3.43
C VAL A 38 1.18 7.75 2.09
N SER A 39 1.98 7.29 1.12
CA SER A 39 1.48 6.83 -0.19
C SER A 39 0.65 5.54 -0.08
N LEU A 40 1.11 4.59 0.73
CA LEU A 40 0.39 3.36 1.07
C LEU A 40 -0.96 3.69 1.74
N ALA A 41 -0.95 4.55 2.75
CA ALA A 41 -2.16 4.98 3.44
C ALA A 41 -3.13 5.70 2.47
N TYR A 42 -2.63 6.62 1.64
CA TYR A 42 -3.44 7.32 0.64
C TYR A 42 -4.11 6.36 -0.34
N ARG A 43 -3.37 5.38 -0.89
CA ARG A 43 -3.92 4.36 -1.79
C ARG A 43 -4.89 3.41 -1.08
N MET A 44 -4.83 3.26 0.24
CA MET A 44 -5.82 2.52 1.02
C MET A 44 -7.09 3.34 1.30
N VAL A 45 -6.98 4.60 1.74
CA VAL A 45 -8.12 5.38 2.28
C VAL A 45 -8.71 6.45 1.35
N GLY A 46 -7.99 6.85 0.29
CA GLY A 46 -8.43 7.81 -0.73
C GLY A 46 -8.47 9.29 -0.31
N ASN A 47 -8.11 9.61 0.94
CA ASN A 47 -8.04 10.98 1.44
C ASN A 47 -6.60 11.33 1.84
N ARG A 48 -6.11 12.49 1.40
CA ARG A 48 -4.71 12.93 1.54
C ARG A 48 -4.32 13.29 2.97
N ALA A 49 -5.21 13.93 3.74
CA ALA A 49 -4.97 14.34 5.12
C ALA A 49 -5.12 13.15 6.07
N GLU A 50 -6.17 12.36 5.92
CA GLU A 50 -6.39 11.16 6.74
C GLU A 50 -5.25 10.15 6.55
N ALA A 51 -4.62 10.12 5.35
CA ALA A 51 -3.40 9.34 5.11
C ALA A 51 -2.15 9.86 5.83
N GLU A 52 -2.04 11.18 6.09
CA GLU A 52 -0.94 11.76 6.89
C GLU A 52 -1.12 11.48 8.37
N ASP A 53 -2.35 11.60 8.87
CA ASP A 53 -2.68 11.29 10.27
C ASP A 53 -2.49 9.79 10.56
N LEU A 54 -2.96 8.91 9.67
CA LEU A 54 -2.74 7.46 9.79
C LEU A 54 -1.27 7.06 9.64
N ALA A 55 -0.48 7.78 8.83
CA ALA A 55 0.96 7.57 8.75
C ALA A 55 1.68 8.03 10.02
N GLN A 56 1.35 9.21 10.58
CA GLN A 56 1.86 9.68 11.86
C GLN A 56 1.50 8.70 12.99
N GLU A 57 0.26 8.23 13.06
CA GLU A 57 -0.16 7.20 13.99
C GLU A 57 0.62 5.88 13.81
N ALA A 58 0.94 5.50 12.57
CA ALA A 58 1.75 4.33 12.29
C ALA A 58 3.20 4.49 12.79
N PHE A 59 3.84 5.64 12.56
CA PHE A 59 5.18 5.92 13.10
C PHE A 59 5.21 6.03 14.64
N LEU A 60 4.21 6.67 15.25
CA LEU A 60 4.06 6.71 16.71
C LEU A 60 3.82 5.32 17.32
N THR A 61 3.10 4.45 16.60
CA THR A 61 2.91 3.05 17.00
C THR A 61 4.20 2.25 16.83
N ALA A 62 4.92 2.43 15.71
CA ALA A 62 6.20 1.80 15.42
C ALA A 62 7.29 2.18 16.44
N PHE A 63 7.37 3.46 16.83
CA PHE A 63 8.28 3.93 17.87
C PHE A 63 8.03 3.21 19.22
N LYS A 64 6.77 3.21 19.67
CA LYS A 64 6.36 2.54 20.93
C LYS A 64 6.54 1.02 20.89
N ALA A 65 6.41 0.41 19.72
CA ALA A 65 6.50 -1.04 19.53
C ALA A 65 7.89 -1.52 19.09
N LEU A 66 8.89 -0.65 18.91
CA LEU A 66 10.16 -1.00 18.27
C LEU A 66 10.92 -2.11 19.01
N SER A 67 10.84 -2.15 20.34
CA SER A 67 11.39 -3.21 21.19
C SER A 67 10.80 -4.61 20.93
N THR A 68 9.68 -4.70 20.20
CA THR A 68 9.05 -5.97 19.78
C THR A 68 9.48 -6.43 18.39
N PHE A 69 10.19 -5.60 17.62
CA PHE A 69 10.70 -5.95 16.30
C PHE A 69 11.96 -6.82 16.43
N ARG A 70 11.85 -8.11 16.11
CA ARG A 70 12.93 -9.10 16.23
C ARG A 70 13.84 -9.24 15.01
N SER A 71 13.62 -8.44 13.95
CA SER A 71 14.26 -8.60 12.64
C SER A 71 13.93 -9.93 11.91
N ASP A 72 12.86 -10.62 12.33
CA ASP A 72 12.26 -11.78 11.64
C ASP A 72 11.78 -11.45 10.19
N SER A 73 11.76 -10.16 9.82
CA SER A 73 11.44 -9.63 8.49
C SER A 73 12.09 -8.25 8.31
N LYS A 74 12.02 -7.64 7.12
CA LYS A 74 12.50 -6.26 6.91
C LYS A 74 11.71 -5.27 7.78
N PHE A 75 12.36 -4.19 8.21
CA PHE A 75 11.70 -3.11 8.95
C PHE A 75 10.50 -2.52 8.19
N SER A 76 10.65 -2.29 6.88
CA SER A 76 9.57 -1.83 6.00
C SER A 76 8.35 -2.78 6.00
N THR A 77 8.57 -4.11 5.94
CA THR A 77 7.49 -5.11 6.04
C THR A 77 6.74 -5.02 7.38
N TRP A 78 7.47 -4.87 8.49
CA TRP A 78 6.88 -4.71 9.81
C TRP A 78 6.11 -3.38 9.95
N LEU A 79 6.63 -2.30 9.38
CA LEU A 79 6.00 -0.98 9.34
C LEU A 79 4.75 -0.95 8.45
N TYR A 80 4.78 -1.61 7.28
CA TYR A 80 3.61 -1.82 6.42
C TYR A 80 2.49 -2.52 7.18
N ARG A 81 2.78 -3.54 7.99
CA ARG A 81 1.77 -4.19 8.85
C ARG A 81 1.08 -3.22 9.80
N ILE A 82 1.83 -2.27 10.37
CA ILE A 82 1.28 -1.25 11.26
C ILE A 82 0.38 -0.27 10.47
N GLY A 83 0.88 0.29 9.36
CA GLY A 83 0.11 1.23 8.52
C GLY A 83 -1.14 0.62 7.90
N VAL A 84 -1.05 -0.61 7.39
CA VAL A 84 -2.18 -1.37 6.83
C VAL A 84 -3.26 -1.62 7.89
N ASN A 85 -2.88 -2.00 9.12
CA ASN A 85 -3.86 -2.18 10.19
C ASN A 85 -4.54 -0.87 10.58
N LYS A 86 -3.79 0.24 10.73
CA LYS A 86 -4.35 1.58 10.96
C LYS A 86 -5.39 1.96 9.91
N CYS A 87 -5.06 1.79 8.62
CA CYS A 87 -5.99 2.06 7.53
C CYS A 87 -7.24 1.16 7.55
N LYS A 88 -7.10 -0.11 7.93
CA LYS A 88 -8.22 -1.06 8.04
C LYS A 88 -9.15 -0.72 9.19
N ASP A 89 -8.61 -0.28 10.33
CA ASP A 89 -9.41 0.11 11.50
C ASP A 89 -10.15 1.43 11.26
N TRP A 90 -9.53 2.40 10.58
CA TRP A 90 -10.20 3.60 10.09
C TRP A 90 -11.32 3.26 9.08
N LEU A 91 -11.07 2.36 8.11
CA LEU A 91 -12.06 1.94 7.11
C LEU A 91 -13.26 1.22 7.74
N ARG A 92 -13.03 0.47 8.83
CA ARG A 92 -14.09 -0.14 9.66
C ARG A 92 -14.90 0.93 10.39
N ALA A 93 -14.23 1.85 11.08
CA ALA A 93 -14.88 2.93 11.84
C ALA A 93 -15.74 3.85 10.94
N LYS A 94 -15.32 4.06 9.68
CA LYS A 94 -16.06 4.86 8.69
C LYS A 94 -17.22 4.12 8.00
N ARG A 95 -17.42 2.82 8.28
CA ARG A 95 -18.51 1.99 7.74
C ARG A 95 -19.12 1.07 8.83
N PRO A 96 -19.68 1.62 9.91
CA PRO A 96 -20.32 0.83 10.96
C PRO A 96 -21.56 0.12 10.37
N GLY A 97 -21.49 -1.21 10.24
CA GLY A 97 -22.58 -2.04 9.71
C GLY A 97 -22.19 -3.09 8.67
N LYS A 98 -20.95 -3.10 8.16
CA LYS A 98 -20.41 -4.24 7.40
C LYS A 98 -19.25 -4.89 8.17
N GLY A 99 -19.45 -6.10 8.64
CA GLY A 99 -18.43 -6.91 9.30
C GLY A 99 -17.39 -7.47 8.30
N PRO A 100 -16.37 -8.20 8.81
CA PRO A 100 -15.38 -8.85 7.95
C PRO A 100 -15.95 -9.92 7.00
N ALA A 101 -17.19 -10.37 7.24
CA ALA A 101 -17.92 -11.31 6.40
C ALA A 101 -18.78 -10.63 5.32
N ASP A 102 -19.28 -9.41 5.56
CA ASP A 102 -20.32 -8.76 4.74
C ASP A 102 -19.76 -7.99 3.51
N LEU A 103 -18.63 -8.47 3.01
CA LEU A 103 -18.09 -8.15 1.69
C LEU A 103 -18.44 -9.28 0.72
N ASP A 104 -19.74 -9.58 0.61
CA ASP A 104 -20.28 -10.24 -0.57
C ASP A 104 -19.76 -9.53 -1.82
N VAL A 105 -19.22 -10.32 -2.74
CA VAL A 105 -18.63 -9.84 -3.99
C VAL A 105 -19.77 -9.72 -4.98
N ASP A 106 -20.50 -8.61 -4.87
CA ASP A 106 -21.75 -8.34 -5.61
C ASP A 106 -21.58 -8.62 -7.12
N GLU A 107 -22.28 -9.64 -7.62
CA GLU A 107 -21.98 -10.29 -8.90
C GLU A 107 -22.72 -9.63 -10.08
N ALA A 108 -22.44 -8.34 -10.30
CA ALA A 108 -22.91 -7.61 -11.46
C ALA A 108 -21.89 -7.71 -12.61
N LEU A 109 -22.09 -8.70 -13.49
CA LEU A 109 -21.32 -8.87 -14.72
C LEU A 109 -22.15 -8.38 -15.92
N ASP A 110 -21.69 -7.35 -16.64
CA ASP A 110 -22.17 -7.05 -17.99
C ASP A 110 -21.06 -6.44 -18.86
N THR A 111 -21.18 -6.54 -20.19
CA THR A 111 -20.03 -6.47 -21.12
C THR A 111 -20.35 -5.77 -22.44
N HIS A 112 -19.60 -4.70 -22.78
CA HIS A 112 -19.55 -4.12 -24.14
C HIS A 112 -18.17 -3.53 -24.46
N VAL A 113 -17.82 -3.43 -25.75
CA VAL A 113 -16.50 -3.03 -26.31
C VAL A 113 -16.72 -2.21 -27.60
N ALA A 114 -15.89 -1.20 -27.88
CA ALA A 114 -15.91 -0.36 -29.10
C ALA A 114 -14.53 0.30 -29.42
N GLU A 115 -14.44 1.08 -30.52
CA GLU A 115 -13.23 1.57 -31.24
C GLU A 115 -13.25 3.13 -31.46
N MET A 116 -12.19 3.93 -31.72
CA MET A 116 -10.72 3.73 -31.91
C MET A 116 -9.86 5.04 -31.74
N ARG A 117 -8.69 4.96 -31.06
CA ARG A 117 -7.39 5.71 -31.26
C ARG A 117 -7.17 7.24 -31.02
N THR A 118 -6.23 7.56 -30.08
CA THR A 118 -5.05 8.51 -30.19
C THR A 118 -5.24 10.06 -30.30
N PRO A 119 -4.21 10.96 -30.07
CA PRO A 119 -2.84 10.84 -29.51
C PRO A 119 -2.36 11.99 -28.53
N GLU A 120 -2.39 11.85 -27.21
CA GLU A 120 -2.17 12.99 -26.24
C GLU A 120 -1.03 12.81 -25.20
N ARG A 121 0.06 12.14 -25.58
CA ARG A 121 1.02 11.37 -24.73
C ARG A 121 1.83 12.05 -23.60
N LEU A 122 1.66 13.34 -23.25
CA LEU A 122 2.39 13.97 -22.13
C LEU A 122 1.48 14.45 -20.99
N LEU A 123 0.40 15.19 -21.29
CA LEU A 123 -0.67 15.44 -20.31
C LEU A 123 -1.26 14.09 -19.84
N SER A 124 -1.44 13.17 -20.79
CA SER A 124 -1.84 11.78 -20.58
C SER A 124 -1.05 11.07 -19.47
N GLN A 125 0.23 11.35 -19.22
CA GLN A 125 0.98 10.64 -18.17
C GLN A 125 0.52 11.01 -16.75
N GLN A 126 0.16 12.28 -16.53
CA GLN A 126 -0.38 12.72 -15.23
C GLN A 126 -1.86 12.34 -15.08
N GLN A 127 -2.62 12.35 -16.17
CA GLN A 127 -4.02 11.92 -16.21
C GLN A 127 -4.14 10.42 -15.92
N VAL A 128 -3.42 9.56 -16.67
CA VAL A 128 -3.35 8.10 -16.47
C VAL A 128 -2.86 7.75 -15.06
N ALA A 129 -1.93 8.51 -14.48
CA ALA A 129 -1.51 8.30 -13.08
C ALA A 129 -2.65 8.58 -12.08
N GLN A 130 -3.40 9.68 -12.25
CA GLN A 130 -4.56 10.00 -11.41
C GLN A 130 -5.71 9.00 -11.60
N GLU A 131 -5.99 8.60 -12.84
CA GLU A 131 -6.99 7.58 -13.20
C GLU A 131 -6.66 6.20 -12.60
N LEU A 132 -5.38 5.80 -12.65
CA LEU A 132 -4.88 4.59 -11.99
C LEU A 132 -5.07 4.65 -10.48
N GLU A 133 -4.76 5.77 -9.82
CA GLU A 133 -5.00 5.91 -8.38
C GLU A 133 -6.50 5.92 -8.03
N GLN A 134 -7.35 6.56 -8.84
CA GLN A 134 -8.81 6.52 -8.67
C GLN A 134 -9.40 5.12 -8.91
N ALA A 135 -8.85 4.34 -9.84
CA ALA A 135 -9.25 2.94 -10.06
C ALA A 135 -8.78 2.03 -8.92
N ILE A 136 -7.57 2.21 -8.40
CA ILE A 136 -7.10 1.53 -7.18
C ILE A 136 -8.01 1.86 -5.99
N GLN A 137 -8.44 3.12 -5.84
CA GLN A 137 -9.36 3.56 -4.79
C GLN A 137 -10.81 3.04 -4.95
N ARG A 138 -11.19 2.51 -6.12
CA ARG A 138 -12.49 1.84 -6.36
C ARG A 138 -12.45 0.33 -6.06
N LEU A 139 -11.30 -0.33 -6.16
CA LEU A 139 -11.15 -1.75 -5.81
C LEU A 139 -11.68 -2.07 -4.39
N PRO A 140 -12.42 -3.18 -4.19
CA PRO A 140 -12.80 -3.69 -2.87
C PRO A 140 -11.60 -3.79 -1.92
N PRO A 141 -11.74 -3.46 -0.60
CA PRO A 141 -10.60 -3.31 0.30
C PRO A 141 -9.64 -4.51 0.33
N LEU A 142 -10.16 -5.74 0.27
CA LEU A 142 -9.36 -6.98 0.28
C LEU A 142 -8.55 -7.20 -1.00
N TYR A 143 -9.00 -6.66 -2.13
CA TYR A 143 -8.26 -6.68 -3.40
C TYR A 143 -7.30 -5.49 -3.47
N ARG A 144 -7.69 -4.32 -2.95
CA ARG A 144 -6.87 -3.12 -2.85
C ARG A 144 -5.62 -3.33 -2.00
N GLU A 145 -5.77 -3.85 -0.78
CA GLU A 145 -4.64 -4.13 0.11
C GLU A 145 -3.63 -5.10 -0.52
N ALA A 146 -4.12 -6.13 -1.22
CA ALA A 146 -3.28 -7.11 -1.89
C ALA A 146 -2.61 -6.54 -3.16
N PHE A 147 -3.33 -5.76 -3.96
CA PHE A 147 -2.79 -5.14 -5.18
C PHE A 147 -1.70 -4.11 -4.87
N VAL A 148 -1.96 -3.18 -3.93
CA VAL A 148 -1.01 -2.13 -3.54
C VAL A 148 0.28 -2.76 -3.01
N LEU A 149 0.20 -3.67 -2.04
CA LEU A 149 1.38 -4.34 -1.50
C LEU A 149 2.16 -5.13 -2.57
N LYS A 150 1.49 -5.79 -3.53
CA LYS A 150 2.17 -6.64 -4.53
C LYS A 150 2.81 -5.85 -5.68
N HIS A 151 2.12 -4.82 -6.17
CA HIS A 151 2.44 -4.16 -7.44
C HIS A 151 2.89 -2.70 -7.29
N VAL A 152 2.60 -2.05 -6.17
CA VAL A 152 3.09 -0.69 -5.86
C VAL A 152 4.27 -0.77 -4.89
N GLU A 153 4.11 -1.47 -3.77
CA GLU A 153 5.17 -1.64 -2.75
C GLU A 153 6.14 -2.80 -3.06
N GLY A 154 5.88 -3.57 -4.12
CA GLY A 154 6.76 -4.62 -4.65
C GLY A 154 6.90 -5.90 -3.80
N CYS A 155 6.17 -6.04 -2.69
CA CYS A 155 6.34 -7.12 -1.71
C CYS A 155 6.30 -8.54 -2.32
N SER A 156 7.10 -9.46 -1.78
CA SER A 156 6.91 -10.90 -1.97
C SER A 156 5.59 -11.37 -1.34
N TYR A 157 5.10 -12.54 -1.74
CA TYR A 157 3.92 -13.12 -1.09
C TYR A 157 4.17 -13.41 0.39
N GLU A 158 5.38 -13.80 0.79
CA GLU A 158 5.77 -14.02 2.19
C GLU A 158 5.67 -12.74 3.04
N GLU A 159 6.22 -11.63 2.54
CA GLU A 159 6.08 -10.31 3.18
C GLU A 159 4.60 -9.88 3.26
N MET A 160 3.81 -10.14 2.22
CA MET A 160 2.37 -9.90 2.24
C MET A 160 1.61 -10.79 3.24
N GLN A 161 2.04 -12.03 3.47
CA GLN A 161 1.47 -12.90 4.51
C GLN A 161 1.78 -12.35 5.91
N ALA A 162 3.01 -11.88 6.13
CA ALA A 162 3.40 -11.21 7.38
C ALA A 162 2.61 -9.92 7.64
N VAL A 163 2.28 -9.16 6.59
CA VAL A 163 1.50 -7.91 6.65
C VAL A 163 -0.02 -8.16 6.81
N LEU A 164 -0.60 -9.12 6.08
CA LEU A 164 -2.05 -9.29 5.99
C LEU A 164 -2.64 -10.46 6.80
N GLY A 165 -1.83 -11.39 7.30
CA GLY A 165 -2.29 -12.50 8.15
C GLY A 165 -3.17 -13.55 7.45
N VAL A 166 -3.07 -13.68 6.12
CA VAL A 166 -3.83 -14.66 5.31
C VAL A 166 -2.88 -15.57 4.50
N SER A 167 -3.39 -16.65 3.90
CA SER A 167 -2.56 -17.61 3.16
C SER A 167 -2.04 -17.09 1.81
N SER A 168 -0.92 -17.64 1.33
CA SER A 168 -0.33 -17.33 0.02
C SER A 168 -1.36 -17.42 -1.12
N ASP A 169 -2.20 -18.45 -1.13
CA ASP A 169 -3.18 -18.66 -2.20
C ASP A 169 -4.38 -17.70 -2.11
N THR A 170 -4.77 -17.30 -0.89
CA THR A 170 -5.71 -16.19 -0.68
C THR A 170 -5.15 -14.88 -1.26
N LEU A 171 -3.84 -14.63 -1.10
CA LEU A 171 -3.18 -13.45 -1.67
C LEU A 171 -3.08 -13.52 -3.19
N LYS A 172 -2.69 -14.66 -3.77
CA LYS A 172 -2.67 -14.87 -5.23
C LYS A 172 -4.05 -14.59 -5.83
N MET A 173 -5.12 -15.11 -5.22
CA MET A 173 -6.50 -14.87 -5.63
C MET A 173 -6.87 -13.38 -5.54
N ARG A 174 -6.60 -12.71 -4.41
CA ARG A 174 -6.91 -11.28 -4.21
C ARG A 174 -6.14 -10.37 -5.18
N VAL A 175 -4.86 -10.64 -5.41
CA VAL A 175 -4.04 -9.93 -6.42
C VAL A 175 -4.61 -10.14 -7.82
N TYR A 176 -4.98 -11.38 -8.18
CA TYR A 176 -5.57 -11.69 -9.48
C TYR A 176 -6.91 -10.98 -9.70
N LYS A 177 -7.82 -11.04 -8.73
CA LYS A 177 -9.12 -10.35 -8.77
C LYS A 177 -8.95 -8.83 -8.82
N GLY A 178 -8.06 -8.26 -8.02
CA GLY A 178 -7.72 -6.83 -8.05
C GLY A 178 -7.18 -6.38 -9.40
N ARG A 179 -6.22 -7.12 -9.98
CA ARG A 179 -5.70 -6.85 -11.33
C ARG A 179 -6.78 -6.98 -12.41
N LEU A 180 -7.66 -7.98 -12.32
CA LEU A 180 -8.75 -8.17 -13.28
C LEU A 180 -9.78 -7.04 -13.22
N GLN A 181 -10.16 -6.60 -12.02
CA GLN A 181 -11.06 -5.46 -11.87
C GLN A 181 -10.39 -4.15 -12.33
N LEU A 182 -9.15 -3.89 -11.91
CA LEU A 182 -8.41 -2.69 -12.33
C LEU A 182 -8.25 -2.63 -13.85
N SER A 183 -7.99 -3.77 -14.51
CA SER A 183 -7.92 -3.87 -15.97
C SER A 183 -9.26 -3.59 -16.65
N ARG A 184 -10.41 -3.85 -16.00
CA ARG A 184 -11.74 -3.48 -16.51
C ARG A 184 -12.03 -2.00 -16.30
N GLU A 185 -11.70 -1.47 -15.12
CA GLU A 185 -11.91 -0.05 -14.81
C GLU A 185 -11.05 0.88 -15.68
N LEU A 186 -9.81 0.48 -15.99
CA LEU A 186 -8.95 1.22 -16.92
C LEU A 186 -9.41 1.06 -18.37
N ALA A 187 -9.85 -0.14 -18.80
CA ALA A 187 -10.44 -0.33 -20.14
C ALA A 187 -11.80 0.38 -20.33
N ALA A 188 -12.42 0.87 -19.26
CA ALA A 188 -13.59 1.74 -19.29
C ALA A 188 -13.25 3.24 -19.17
N LEU A 189 -11.99 3.56 -18.85
CA LEU A 189 -11.44 4.94 -18.81
C LEU A 189 -10.63 5.29 -20.08
N ASP A 190 -10.13 4.28 -20.80
CA ASP A 190 -9.74 4.35 -22.22
C ASP A 190 -10.95 3.95 -23.10
N PRO A 191 -11.94 4.83 -23.40
CA PRO A 191 -12.98 4.56 -24.41
C PRO A 191 -12.42 4.66 -25.86
N THR A 192 -11.14 4.31 -26.02
CA THR A 192 -10.27 4.67 -27.15
C THR A 192 -9.20 3.60 -27.43
N GLN A 193 -9.44 2.35 -26.98
CA GLN A 193 -9.08 1.18 -27.82
C GLN A 193 -9.69 1.38 -29.21
#